data_AF-A0A836RHY7-F1
#
_entry.id   AF-A0A836RHY7-F1
#
_cell.length_a   1.000
_cell.length_b   1.000
_cell.length_c   1.000
_cell.angle_alpha   90.00
_cell.angle_beta   90.00
_cell.angle_gamma   90.00
#
_symmetry.space_group_name_H-M   'P 1'
#
loop_
_entity.id
_entity.type
_entity.pdbx_description
1 polymer ?
#
loop_
_entity_poly.entity_id
_entity_poly.type
_entity_poly.pdbx_seq_one_letter_code
_entity_poly.pdbx_strand_id
1 'polypeptide(L)'
;MEFLEQIGDWINAATAWLERFLTNLFGSSNERRVRKIGFYRDKEGNSHIVPGSVVDRINQFEPEMRKLSDDELRQSTVKFRKRLAAGETLDDILPEAFAAVREAGRRYLRMRHYDVQLVGGYILHKGMIAEMVTGEGKTLVATLAAYLNGLV
;
A
#
# COMPACT_ATOMS: atom_id res chain seq x y z
N MET A 1 -23.25 -23.14 -40.58
CA MET A 1 -23.26 -23.06 -39.11
C MET A 1 -21.82 -23.16 -38.60
N GLU A 2 -21.12 -24.27 -38.87
CA GLU A 2 -19.69 -24.49 -38.48
C GLU A 2 -18.68 -23.38 -38.88
N PHE A 3 -18.77 -22.84 -40.10
CA PHE A 3 -17.82 -21.81 -40.58
C PHE A 3 -17.94 -20.48 -39.80
N LEU A 4 -19.16 -20.11 -39.40
CA LEU A 4 -19.38 -18.89 -38.62
C LEU A 4 -18.91 -19.06 -37.17
N GLU A 5 -19.04 -20.27 -36.62
CA GLU A 5 -18.49 -20.63 -35.31
C GLU A 5 -16.95 -20.59 -35.31
N GLN A 6 -16.30 -21.16 -36.33
CA GLN A 6 -14.84 -21.09 -36.47
C GLN A 6 -14.29 -19.65 -36.57
N ILE A 7 -14.99 -18.77 -37.28
CA ILE A 7 -14.64 -17.34 -37.33
C ILE A 7 -14.82 -16.71 -35.96
N GLY A 8 -15.92 -17.01 -35.26
CA GLY A 8 -16.17 -16.53 -33.91
C GLY A 8 -15.06 -16.93 -32.92
N ASP A 9 -14.66 -18.21 -32.96
CA ASP A 9 -13.58 -18.73 -32.13
C ASP A 9 -12.23 -18.09 -32.46
N TRP A 10 -11.94 -17.85 -33.75
CA TRP A 10 -10.72 -17.14 -34.17
C TRP A 10 -10.70 -15.69 -33.67
N ILE A 11 -11.83 -14.96 -33.75
CA ILE A 11 -11.95 -13.60 -33.22
C ILE A 11 -11.71 -13.60 -31.70
N ASN A 12 -12.32 -14.54 -30.97
CA ASN A 12 -12.14 -14.65 -29.52
C ASN A 12 -10.68 -14.99 -29.13
N ALA A 13 -10.01 -15.86 -29.90
CA ALA A 13 -8.60 -16.15 -29.70
C ALA A 13 -7.71 -14.92 -29.99
N ALA A 14 -8.02 -14.16 -31.05
CA ALA A 14 -7.30 -12.94 -31.41
C ALA A 14 -7.48 -11.83 -30.36
N THR A 15 -8.68 -11.64 -29.81
CA THR A 15 -8.91 -10.66 -28.74
C THR A 15 -8.22 -11.06 -27.44
N ALA A 16 -8.28 -12.33 -27.04
CA ALA A 16 -7.56 -12.83 -25.86
C ALA A 16 -6.03 -12.71 -26.01
N TRP A 17 -5.50 -12.96 -27.21
CA TRP A 17 -4.09 -12.73 -27.51
C TRP A 17 -3.70 -11.26 -27.39
N LEU A 18 -4.52 -10.35 -27.94
CA LEU A 18 -4.28 -8.91 -27.86
C LEU A 18 -4.33 -8.42 -26.40
N GLU A 19 -5.29 -8.89 -25.60
CA GLU A 19 -5.39 -8.54 -24.19
C GLU A 19 -4.14 -8.96 -23.40
N ARG A 20 -3.66 -10.19 -23.63
CA ARG A 20 -2.42 -10.69 -23.01
C ARG A 20 -1.21 -9.89 -23.45
N PHE A 21 -1.13 -9.55 -24.72
CA PHE A 21 -0.05 -8.72 -25.26
C PHE A 21 -0.03 -7.34 -24.61
N LEU A 22 -1.18 -6.67 -24.54
CA LEU A 22 -1.33 -5.36 -23.91
C LEU A 22 -1.03 -5.43 -22.41
N THR A 23 -1.50 -6.46 -21.71
CA THR A 23 -1.23 -6.63 -20.27
C THR A 23 0.25 -6.90 -20.00
N ASN A 24 0.93 -7.66 -20.85
CA ASN A 24 2.37 -7.89 -20.74
C ASN A 24 3.20 -6.63 -20.99
N LEU A 25 2.73 -5.73 -21.87
CA LEU A 25 3.42 -4.47 -22.16
C LEU A 25 3.15 -3.38 -21.12
N PHE A 26 1.89 -3.24 -20.68
CA PHE A 26 1.44 -2.11 -19.86
C PHE A 26 1.14 -2.47 -18.40
N GLY A 27 1.22 -3.75 -18.04
CA GLY A 27 0.79 -4.27 -16.75
C GLY A 27 -0.73 -4.25 -16.58
N SER A 28 -1.20 -4.83 -15.48
CA SER A 28 -2.62 -4.71 -15.11
C SER A 28 -2.93 -3.34 -14.47
N SER A 29 -4.21 -2.96 -14.42
CA SER A 29 -4.64 -1.75 -13.71
C SER A 29 -4.22 -1.75 -12.24
N ASN A 30 -4.35 -2.92 -11.59
CA ASN A 30 -3.98 -3.10 -10.18
C ASN A 30 -2.47 -3.00 -9.98
N GLU A 31 -1.68 -3.59 -10.87
CA GLU A 31 -0.22 -3.49 -10.82
C GLU A 31 0.25 -2.03 -10.92
N ARG A 32 -0.30 -1.26 -11.87
CA ARG A 32 0.01 0.18 -11.98
C ARG A 32 -0.38 0.95 -10.73
N ARG A 33 -1.52 0.62 -10.12
CA ARG A 33 -1.98 1.27 -8.88
C ARG A 33 -1.05 0.96 -7.71
N VAL A 34 -0.68 -0.30 -7.50
CA VAL A 34 0.24 -0.73 -6.44
C VAL A 34 1.63 -0.11 -6.66
N ARG A 35 2.10 -0.06 -7.90
CA ARG A 35 3.34 0.63 -8.27
C ARG A 35 3.32 2.12 -7.95
N LYS A 36 2.19 2.80 -8.20
CA LYS A 36 2.01 4.22 -7.84
C LYS A 36 2.04 4.46 -6.33
N ILE A 37 1.51 3.52 -5.54
CA ILE A 37 1.59 3.58 -4.06
C ILE A 37 3.05 3.43 -3.61
N GLY A 38 3.82 2.63 -4.34
CA GLY A 38 5.26 2.56 -4.17
C GLY A 38 5.88 1.18 -4.23
N PHE A 39 5.12 0.15 -4.61
CA PHE A 39 5.59 -1.23 -4.51
C PHE A 39 5.42 -1.97 -5.84
N TYR A 40 6.42 -2.74 -6.24
CA TYR A 40 6.28 -3.71 -7.33
C TYR A 40 7.24 -4.88 -7.12
N ARG A 41 6.98 -6.00 -7.81
CA ARG A 41 7.91 -7.13 -7.89
C ARG A 41 8.44 -7.25 -9.30
N ASP A 42 9.74 -7.54 -9.43
CA ASP A 42 10.33 -7.84 -10.72
C ASP A 42 10.02 -9.29 -11.15
N LYS A 43 10.50 -9.67 -12.35
CA LYS A 43 10.30 -11.02 -12.90
C LYS A 43 11.03 -12.11 -12.13
N GLU A 44 12.02 -11.74 -11.33
CA GLU A 44 12.81 -12.64 -10.47
C GLU A 44 12.14 -12.83 -9.11
N GLY A 45 11.08 -12.06 -8.82
CA GLY A 45 10.32 -12.10 -7.58
C GLY A 45 10.84 -11.16 -6.50
N ASN A 46 11.86 -10.35 -6.79
CA ASN A 46 12.38 -9.37 -5.83
C ASN A 46 11.41 -8.21 -5.69
N SER A 47 11.26 -7.73 -4.45
CA SER A 47 10.39 -6.60 -4.14
C SER A 47 11.16 -5.29 -4.22
N HIS A 48 10.55 -4.28 -4.84
CA HIS A 48 11.15 -2.98 -5.09
C HIS A 48 10.24 -1.86 -4.61
N ILE A 49 10.87 -0.81 -4.09
CA ILE A 49 10.19 0.42 -3.67
C ILE A 49 10.47 1.51 -4.70
N VAL A 50 9.41 2.20 -5.14
CA VAL A 50 9.54 3.33 -6.07
C VAL A 50 10.02 4.57 -5.30
N PRO A 51 11.16 5.19 -5.66
CA PRO A 51 11.63 6.40 -4.99
C PRO A 51 10.61 7.54 -5.03
N GLY A 52 10.46 8.28 -3.93
CA GLY A 52 9.50 9.38 -3.77
C GLY A 52 8.04 8.94 -3.60
N SER A 53 7.76 7.64 -3.63
CA SER A 53 6.41 7.10 -3.40
C SER A 53 5.98 7.21 -1.94
N VAL A 54 4.71 6.92 -1.67
CA VAL A 54 4.19 6.93 -0.29
C VAL A 54 4.93 5.93 0.58
N VAL A 55 5.18 4.71 0.08
CA VAL A 55 5.92 3.68 0.84
C VAL A 55 7.37 4.09 1.09
N ASP A 56 8.03 4.70 0.10
CA ASP A 56 9.39 5.23 0.27
C ASP A 56 9.44 6.32 1.35
N ARG A 57 8.50 7.28 1.31
CA ARG A 57 8.38 8.32 2.34
C ARG A 57 8.14 7.73 3.74
N ILE A 58 7.30 6.70 3.87
CA ILE A 58 7.11 6.00 5.16
C ILE A 58 8.44 5.39 5.63
N ASN A 59 9.17 4.72 4.74
CA ASN A 59 10.47 4.11 5.06
C ASN A 59 11.51 5.15 5.50
N GLN A 60 11.49 6.34 4.90
CA GLN A 60 12.38 7.45 5.27
C GLN A 60 12.12 8.02 6.67
N PHE A 61 10.88 7.94 7.18
CA PHE A 61 10.56 8.35 8.55
C PHE A 61 10.94 7.31 9.61
N GLU A 62 11.16 6.04 9.23
CA GLU A 62 11.43 4.96 10.20
C GLU A 62 12.66 5.24 11.10
N PRO A 63 13.81 5.73 10.60
CA PRO A 63 14.94 6.07 11.45
C PRO A 63 14.64 7.16 12.48
N GLU A 64 13.75 8.12 12.15
CA GLU A 64 13.33 9.17 13.08
C GLU A 64 12.41 8.60 14.16
N MET A 65 11.42 7.80 13.77
CA MET A 65 10.50 7.15 14.71
C MET A 65 11.25 6.23 15.70
N ARG A 66 12.30 5.55 15.24
CA ARG A 66 13.15 4.70 16.10
C ARG A 66 13.92 5.47 17.17
N LYS A 67 14.21 6.76 16.96
CA LYS A 67 14.94 7.60 17.92
C LYS A 67 14.04 8.11 19.04
N LEU A 68 12.73 8.18 18.81
CA LEU A 68 11.78 8.67 19.80
C LEU A 68 11.71 7.74 21.01
N SER A 69 11.56 8.30 22.20
CA SER A 69 11.07 7.57 23.38
C SER A 69 9.62 7.15 23.21
N ASP A 70 9.13 6.28 24.09
CA ASP A 70 7.73 5.85 24.06
C ASP A 70 6.75 7.04 24.25
N ASP A 71 7.13 8.01 25.08
CA ASP A 71 6.29 9.18 25.32
C ASP A 71 6.31 10.15 24.14
N GLU A 72 7.47 10.36 23.50
CA GLU A 72 7.55 11.15 22.26
C GLU A 72 6.77 10.50 21.11
N LEU A 73 6.84 9.17 20.98
CA LEU A 73 6.05 8.45 19.99
C LEU A 73 4.54 8.62 20.25
N ARG A 74 4.10 8.54 21.52
CA ARG A 74 2.70 8.82 21.89
C ARG A 74 2.29 10.26 21.57
N GLN A 75 3.15 11.24 21.84
CA GLN A 75 2.91 12.65 21.56
C GLN A 75 2.75 12.96 20.06
N SER A 76 3.23 12.08 19.17
CA SER A 76 2.99 12.20 17.72
C SER A 76 1.49 12.28 17.39
N THR A 77 0.64 11.57 18.14
CA THR A 77 -0.83 11.65 17.98
C THR A 77 -1.35 13.08 18.20
N VAL A 78 -0.85 13.77 19.22
CA VAL A 78 -1.22 15.16 19.52
C VAL A 78 -0.71 16.09 18.41
N LYS A 79 0.52 15.87 17.93
CA LYS A 79 1.09 16.61 16.79
C LYS A 79 0.22 16.46 15.53
N PHE A 80 -0.19 15.24 15.18
CA PHE A 80 -1.01 14.99 14.00
C PHE A 80 -2.38 15.65 14.10
N ARG A 81 -3.07 15.53 15.25
CA ARG A 81 -4.36 16.20 15.47
C ARG A 81 -4.26 17.72 15.32
N LYS A 82 -3.17 18.32 15.81
CA LYS A 82 -2.92 19.76 15.63
C LYS A 82 -2.70 20.14 14.17
N ARG A 83 -1.95 19.34 13.41
CA ARG A 83 -1.72 19.54 11.96
C ARG A 83 -3.02 19.44 11.16
N LEU A 84 -3.86 18.46 11.47
CA LEU A 84 -5.19 18.31 10.86
C LEU A 84 -6.09 19.51 11.20
N ALA A 85 -6.08 19.98 12.45
CA ALA A 85 -6.81 21.18 12.84
C ALA A 85 -6.28 22.46 12.15
N ALA A 86 -5.00 22.47 11.74
CA ALA A 86 -4.40 23.55 10.98
C ALA A 86 -4.66 23.44 9.45
N GLY A 87 -5.41 22.44 9.00
CA GLY A 87 -5.85 22.30 7.61
C GLY A 87 -5.06 21.29 6.76
N GLU A 88 -4.08 20.59 7.33
CA GLU A 88 -3.48 19.44 6.64
C GLU A 88 -4.49 18.31 6.49
N THR A 89 -4.37 17.52 5.42
CA THR A 89 -5.22 16.36 5.18
C THR A 89 -4.64 15.09 5.78
N LEU A 90 -5.46 14.04 5.88
CA LEU A 90 -4.98 12.70 6.27
C LEU A 90 -3.88 12.20 5.33
N ASP A 91 -3.94 12.52 4.04
CA ASP A 91 -2.92 12.13 3.06
C ASP A 91 -1.58 12.83 3.28
N ASP A 92 -1.60 14.08 3.76
CA ASP A 92 -0.39 14.85 4.04
C ASP A 92 0.39 14.25 5.21
N ILE A 93 -0.33 13.82 6.25
CA ILE A 93 0.26 13.22 7.44
C ILE A 93 0.49 11.70 7.33
N LEU A 94 -0.12 11.04 6.34
CA LEU A 94 -0.11 9.58 6.20
C LEU A 94 1.29 8.97 6.32
N PRO A 95 2.34 9.47 5.63
CA PRO A 95 3.63 8.81 5.67
C PRO A 95 4.24 8.77 7.09
N GLU A 96 4.13 9.89 7.82
CA GLU A 96 4.67 10.01 9.17
C GLU A 96 3.81 9.23 10.18
N ALA A 97 2.48 9.27 10.03
CA ALA A 97 1.56 8.52 10.87
C ALA A 97 1.73 7.00 10.70
N PHE A 98 1.88 6.50 9.47
CA PHE A 98 2.13 5.08 9.22
C PHE A 98 3.50 4.64 9.77
N ALA A 99 4.52 5.49 9.68
CA ALA A 99 5.82 5.20 10.29
C ALA A 99 5.73 5.10 11.82
N ALA A 100 4.94 5.99 12.46
CA ALA A 100 4.70 5.93 13.90
C ALA A 100 3.97 4.64 14.32
N VAL A 101 2.94 4.23 13.55
CA VAL A 101 2.21 2.96 13.81
C VAL A 101 3.12 1.74 13.60
N ARG A 102 3.96 1.75 12.56
CA ARG A 102 4.97 0.69 12.33
C ARG A 102 5.90 0.57 13.53
N GLU A 103 6.39 1.69 14.04
CA GLU A 103 7.29 1.70 15.20
C GLU A 103 6.58 1.22 16.47
N ALA A 104 5.32 1.61 16.68
CA ALA A 104 4.50 1.08 17.78
C ALA A 104 4.31 -0.44 17.67
N GLY A 105 4.03 -0.96 16.47
CA GLY A 105 3.97 -2.41 16.20
C GLY A 105 5.29 -3.11 16.54
N ARG A 106 6.43 -2.51 16.15
CA ARG A 106 7.76 -3.03 16.46
C ARG A 106 8.01 -3.11 17.97
N ARG A 107 7.63 -2.08 18.73
CA ARG A 107 7.86 -2.03 20.19
C ARG A 107 6.95 -2.96 20.98
N TYR A 108 5.64 -2.87 20.73
CA TYR A 108 4.65 -3.50 21.61
C TYR A 108 4.19 -4.87 21.13
N LEU A 109 4.17 -5.10 19.82
CA LEU A 109 3.78 -6.39 19.24
C LEU A 109 4.99 -7.20 18.77
N ARG A 110 6.20 -6.63 18.82
CA ARG A 110 7.42 -7.22 18.24
C ARG A 110 7.27 -7.53 16.76
N MET A 111 6.42 -6.78 16.06
CA MET A 111 6.11 -6.95 14.64
C MET A 111 6.32 -5.64 13.90
N ARG A 112 7.34 -5.58 13.05
CA ARG A 112 7.54 -4.46 12.13
C ARG A 112 6.70 -4.69 10.88
N HIS A 113 5.88 -3.72 10.48
CA HIS A 113 5.15 -3.83 9.21
C HIS A 113 6.08 -3.97 8.02
N TYR A 114 5.85 -4.97 7.17
CA TYR A 114 6.49 -5.09 5.86
C TYR A 114 5.96 -4.03 4.88
N ASP A 115 6.68 -3.81 3.79
CA ASP A 115 6.28 -2.79 2.80
C ASP A 115 4.96 -3.14 2.10
N VAL A 116 4.71 -4.43 1.84
CA VAL A 116 3.41 -4.93 1.34
C VAL A 116 2.27 -4.64 2.31
N GLN A 117 2.54 -4.64 3.61
CA GLN A 117 1.55 -4.32 4.64
C GLN A 117 1.23 -2.81 4.66
N LEU A 118 2.23 -1.95 4.39
CA LEU A 118 2.00 -0.51 4.22
C LEU A 118 1.10 -0.23 3.01
N VAL A 119 1.34 -0.92 1.89
CA VAL A 119 0.47 -0.85 0.71
C VAL A 119 -0.97 -1.24 1.07
N GLY A 120 -1.14 -2.36 1.78
CA GLY A 120 -2.45 -2.80 2.27
C GLY A 120 -3.13 -1.74 3.13
N GLY A 121 -2.41 -1.13 4.07
CA GLY A 121 -2.92 -0.05 4.91
C GLY A 121 -3.35 1.18 4.10
N TYR A 122 -2.58 1.56 3.09
CA TYR A 122 -2.94 2.65 2.19
C TYR A 122 -4.21 2.34 1.39
N ILE A 123 -4.32 1.13 0.85
CA ILE A 123 -5.51 0.68 0.10
C ILE A 123 -6.76 0.75 0.99
N LEU A 124 -6.67 0.29 2.25
CA LEU A 124 -7.77 0.39 3.21
C LEU A 124 -8.14 1.84 3.53
N HIS A 125 -7.15 2.71 3.74
CA HIS A 125 -7.40 4.15 3.96
C HIS A 125 -8.13 4.80 2.76
N LYS A 126 -7.85 4.34 1.53
CA LYS A 126 -8.56 4.78 0.32
C LYS A 126 -9.95 4.17 0.13
N GLY A 127 -10.49 3.45 1.11
CA GLY A 127 -11.82 2.85 1.05
C GLY A 127 -11.92 1.68 0.07
N MET A 128 -10.80 1.06 -0.26
CA MET A 128 -10.73 -0.08 -1.17
C MET A 128 -10.51 -1.40 -0.42
N ILE A 129 -10.72 -2.53 -1.10
CA ILE A 129 -10.44 -3.85 -0.56
C ILE A 129 -8.97 -4.20 -0.79
N ALA A 130 -8.23 -4.44 0.29
CA ALA A 130 -6.87 -4.96 0.23
C ALA A 130 -6.89 -6.50 0.24
N GLU A 131 -6.78 -7.10 -0.95
CA GLU A 131 -6.62 -8.55 -1.07
C GLU A 131 -5.21 -8.97 -0.65
N MET A 132 -5.12 -9.86 0.34
CA MET A 132 -3.86 -10.39 0.86
C MET A 132 -4.08 -11.87 1.20
N VAL A 133 -3.05 -12.70 1.05
CA VAL A 133 -3.14 -14.12 1.41
C VAL A 133 -3.13 -14.32 2.94
N THR A 134 -3.56 -15.48 3.42
CA THR A 134 -3.55 -15.80 4.86
C THR A 134 -2.10 -15.88 5.36
N GLY A 135 -1.83 -15.34 6.55
CA GLY A 135 -0.47 -15.24 7.10
C GLY A 135 0.22 -13.90 6.83
N GLU A 136 -0.27 -13.08 5.90
CA GLU A 136 0.31 -11.74 5.58
C GLU A 136 0.08 -10.68 6.68
N GLY A 137 -0.49 -11.05 7.83
CA GLY A 137 -0.70 -10.11 8.95
C GLY A 137 -1.82 -9.10 8.74
N LYS A 138 -2.94 -9.49 8.11
CA LYS A 138 -4.11 -8.63 7.84
C LYS A 138 -4.60 -7.83 9.06
N THR A 139 -4.58 -8.44 10.25
CA THR A 139 -4.95 -7.75 11.51
C THR A 139 -3.99 -6.60 11.85
N LEU A 140 -2.69 -6.80 11.65
CA LEU A 140 -1.67 -5.77 11.86
C LEU A 140 -1.76 -4.67 10.78
N VAL A 141 -2.12 -5.02 9.54
CA VAL A 141 -2.33 -4.05 8.45
C VAL A 141 -3.47 -3.08 8.78
N ALA A 142 -4.57 -3.58 9.36
CA ALA A 142 -5.73 -2.76 9.68
C ALA A 142 -5.41 -1.61 10.66
N THR A 143 -4.40 -1.77 11.53
CA THR A 143 -4.03 -0.73 12.51
C THR A 143 -3.52 0.55 11.86
N LEU A 144 -2.91 0.47 10.67
CA LEU A 144 -2.39 1.63 9.93
C LEU A 144 -3.54 2.56 9.54
N ALA A 145 -4.52 2.01 8.82
CA ALA A 145 -5.68 2.77 8.36
C ALA A 145 -6.60 3.17 9.52
N ALA A 146 -6.81 2.27 10.50
CA ALA A 146 -7.65 2.57 11.66
C ALA A 146 -7.08 3.73 12.49
N TYR A 147 -5.76 3.74 12.73
CA TYR A 147 -5.11 4.84 13.45
C TYR A 147 -5.23 6.15 12.69
N LEU A 148 -4.83 6.19 11.41
CA LEU A 148 -4.82 7.40 10.61
C LEU A 148 -6.22 8.03 10.53
N ASN A 149 -7.24 7.24 10.17
CA ASN A 149 -8.60 7.74 10.04
C ASN A 149 -9.25 8.04 11.39
N GLY A 150 -8.81 7.42 12.49
CA GLY A 150 -9.28 7.71 13.85
C GLY A 150 -8.67 8.97 14.48
N LEU A 151 -7.84 9.72 13.74
CA LEU A 151 -7.32 11.02 14.19
C LEU A 151 -8.33 12.16 14.05
N VAL A 152 -9.34 11.99 13.19
CA VAL A 152 -10.44 12.94 12.95
C VAL A 152 -11.72 12.53 13.67
#